data_AF-A0A921H688-F1
#
_entry.id   AF-A0A921H688-F1
#
_cell.length_a   1.000
_cell.length_b   1.000
_cell.length_c   1.000
_cell.angle_alpha   90.00
_cell.angle_beta   90.00
_cell.angle_gamma   90.00
#
_symmetry.space_group_name_H-M   'P 1'
#
loop_
_entity.id
_entity.type
_entity.pdbx_description
1 polymer ?
#
loop_
_entity_poly.entity_id
_entity_poly.type
_entity_poly.pdbx_seq_one_letter_code
_entity_poly.pdbx_strand_id
1 'polypeptide(L)'
;MKGILIFLGVVLLCWSCEEDKLDLYKGEGSVYFCYPKVTSEVSNVYMDTTIFSFAMYNVQDTVVRLSVKALGDMVNHERRFKVQVESTTAIAGTNYDELQSEYILPKDSVYGEIPIHIYREGLSDTTVSIELRLVANEYFQQDLPRKIVDKDTIDITRHVLMFTSKLTRPSMWMTSMLGYFSEVKFNFFNQ
;
A
#
# COMPACT_ATOMS: atom_id res chain seq x y z
N MET A 1 54.61 52.44 -7.60
CA MET A 1 54.49 51.56 -6.42
C MET A 1 53.01 51.28 -6.18
N LYS A 2 52.45 50.34 -6.94
CA LYS A 2 51.07 49.85 -6.83
C LYS A 2 51.20 48.35 -7.10
N GLY A 3 51.00 47.52 -6.09
CA GLY A 3 51.19 46.07 -6.32
C GLY A 3 51.25 45.20 -5.07
N ILE A 4 50.97 45.73 -3.88
CA ILE A 4 50.91 44.92 -2.66
C ILE A 4 49.68 45.37 -1.91
N LEU A 5 48.53 44.73 -2.19
CA LEU A 5 47.33 44.75 -1.35
C LEU A 5 46.24 43.76 -1.80
N ILE A 6 46.46 42.95 -2.85
CA ILE A 6 45.47 41.97 -3.34
C ILE A 6 46.03 40.55 -3.21
N PHE A 7 46.46 40.17 -2.01
CA PHE A 7 46.90 38.78 -1.74
C PHE A 7 46.39 38.23 -0.40
N LEU A 8 45.43 38.91 0.23
CA LEU A 8 44.85 38.54 1.53
C LEU A 8 43.32 38.30 1.47
N GLY A 9 42.77 38.01 0.29
CA GLY A 9 41.32 37.93 0.09
C GLY A 9 40.77 36.64 -0.51
N VAL A 10 41.61 35.66 -0.85
CA VAL A 10 41.19 34.52 -1.70
C VAL A 10 41.45 33.14 -1.06
N VAL A 11 41.92 33.08 0.20
CA VAL A 11 42.26 31.79 0.85
C VAL A 11 41.16 31.24 1.76
N LEU A 12 40.02 31.93 1.91
CA LEU A 12 39.00 31.60 2.94
C LEU A 12 37.65 31.08 2.43
N LEU A 13 37.54 30.66 1.15
CA LEU A 13 36.27 30.18 0.59
C LEU A 13 36.23 28.68 0.22
N CYS A 14 37.18 27.89 0.69
CA CYS A 14 37.17 26.42 0.49
C CYS A 14 36.67 25.66 1.73
N TRP A 15 35.66 26.18 2.44
CA TRP A 15 34.75 25.29 3.16
C TRP A 15 33.86 24.61 2.11
N SER A 16 34.45 23.60 1.45
CA SER A 16 33.66 22.57 0.79
C SER A 16 32.84 21.92 1.89
N CYS A 17 31.56 22.24 1.94
CA CYS A 17 30.59 21.45 2.67
C CYS A 17 30.61 20.09 1.98
N GLU A 18 31.36 19.14 2.56
CA GLU A 18 31.27 17.75 2.16
C GLU A 18 29.83 17.35 2.51
N GLU A 19 28.97 17.26 1.49
CA GLU A 19 27.66 16.67 1.68
C GLU A 19 27.91 15.25 2.16
N ASP A 20 27.69 15.03 3.45
CA ASP A 20 27.63 13.69 4.01
C ASP A 20 26.69 12.90 3.10
N LYS A 21 27.27 11.99 2.32
CA LYS A 21 26.52 11.05 1.51
C LYS A 21 25.72 10.27 2.54
N LEU A 22 24.46 10.64 2.71
CA LEU A 22 23.53 9.92 3.55
C LEU A 22 23.68 8.46 3.16
N ASP A 23 24.11 7.62 4.10
CA ASP A 23 24.20 6.19 3.89
C ASP A 23 22.79 5.74 3.49
N LEU A 24 22.58 5.55 2.19
CA LEU A 24 21.34 5.03 1.67
C LEU A 24 21.14 3.68 2.34
N TYR A 25 19.95 3.49 2.91
CA TYR A 25 19.59 2.30 3.69
C TYR A 25 20.11 1.01 3.02
N LYS A 26 21.01 0.30 3.70
CA LYS A 26 21.64 -0.97 3.27
C LYS A 26 21.04 -2.19 3.98
N GLY A 27 19.77 -2.14 4.39
CA GLY A 27 19.11 -3.30 5.02
C GLY A 27 18.70 -4.35 3.99
N GLU A 28 18.43 -5.58 4.44
CA GLU A 28 18.17 -6.76 3.60
C GLU A 28 16.77 -6.77 2.93
N GLY A 29 16.23 -5.59 2.63
CA GLY A 29 14.96 -5.40 1.94
C GLY A 29 13.73 -5.64 2.83
N SER A 30 12.77 -4.73 2.75
CA SER A 30 11.42 -4.92 3.31
C SER A 30 10.41 -4.82 2.18
N VAL A 31 9.29 -5.52 2.30
CA VAL A 31 8.14 -5.37 1.41
C VAL A 31 6.93 -5.05 2.27
N TYR A 32 6.17 -4.05 1.87
CA TYR A 32 5.05 -3.55 2.66
C TYR A 32 3.83 -3.31 1.79
N PHE A 33 2.64 -3.36 2.40
CA PHE A 33 1.41 -3.03 1.70
C PHE A 33 1.39 -1.55 1.33
N CYS A 34 0.94 -1.23 0.12
CA CYS A 34 0.83 0.15 -0.32
C CYS A 34 -0.49 0.37 -1.07
N TYR A 35 -1.05 1.57 -0.96
CA TYR A 35 -2.24 1.90 -1.73
C TYR A 35 -1.88 2.14 -3.22
N PRO A 36 -2.64 1.63 -4.19
CA PRO A 36 -2.44 1.98 -5.59
C PRO A 36 -2.60 3.49 -5.77
N LYS A 37 -1.61 4.15 -6.38
CA LYS A 37 -1.64 5.60 -6.65
C LYS A 37 -2.82 5.94 -7.57
N VAL A 38 -3.98 6.29 -7.00
CA VAL A 38 -5.05 6.97 -7.73
C VAL A 38 -4.75 8.47 -7.68
N THR A 39 -3.98 8.91 -8.68
CA THR A 39 -3.95 10.26 -9.29
C THR A 39 -3.90 11.51 -8.39
N SER A 40 -3.56 11.43 -7.11
CA SER A 40 -3.36 12.61 -6.27
C SER A 40 -2.08 12.48 -5.46
N GLU A 41 -1.15 13.40 -5.68
CA GLU A 41 0.12 13.52 -4.94
C GLU A 41 -0.08 14.00 -3.49
N VAL A 42 -1.33 14.07 -3.01
CA VAL A 42 -1.69 14.90 -1.84
C VAL A 42 -2.25 14.11 -0.64
N SER A 43 -2.54 12.80 -0.74
CA SER A 43 -2.87 12.00 0.46
C SER A 43 -1.76 10.99 0.79
N ASN A 44 -0.91 11.35 1.77
CA ASN A 44 0.00 10.43 2.45
C ASN A 44 -0.73 9.47 3.42
N VAL A 45 -2.03 9.26 3.23
CA VAL A 45 -2.85 8.44 4.14
C VAL A 45 -2.58 6.98 3.83
N TYR A 46 -1.82 6.32 4.70
CA TYR A 46 -1.73 4.87 4.70
C TYR A 46 -3.08 4.29 5.10
N MET A 47 -3.57 3.32 4.34
CA MET A 47 -4.78 2.58 4.64
C MET A 47 -4.40 1.11 4.81
N ASP A 48 -4.63 0.58 6.00
CA ASP A 48 -4.43 -0.83 6.35
C ASP A 48 -5.61 -1.71 5.92
N THR A 49 -6.67 -1.10 5.38
CA THR A 49 -7.92 -1.79 5.06
C THR A 49 -8.41 -1.41 3.66
N THR A 50 -8.66 -2.41 2.82
CA THR A 50 -9.38 -2.29 1.55
C THR A 50 -10.79 -2.81 1.72
N ILE A 51 -11.79 -2.04 1.30
CA ILE A 51 -13.20 -2.45 1.35
C ILE A 51 -13.73 -2.58 -0.07
N PHE A 52 -14.25 -3.76 -0.42
CA PHE A 52 -14.95 -4.01 -1.67
C PHE A 52 -16.43 -4.29 -1.43
N SER A 53 -17.32 -3.65 -2.19
CA SER A 53 -18.75 -3.89 -2.11
C SER A 53 -19.32 -4.34 -3.45
N PHE A 54 -19.89 -5.55 -3.46
CA PHE A 54 -20.66 -6.08 -4.60
C PHE A 54 -21.98 -5.32 -4.82
N ALA A 55 -22.44 -4.47 -3.89
CA ALA A 55 -23.61 -3.64 -4.14
C ALA A 55 -23.37 -2.61 -5.25
N MET A 56 -22.10 -2.24 -5.47
CA MET A 56 -21.70 -1.27 -6.49
C MET A 56 -21.52 -1.88 -7.88
N TYR A 57 -21.52 -3.21 -7.99
CA TYR A 57 -21.20 -3.92 -9.22
C TYR A 57 -22.18 -5.07 -9.45
N ASN A 58 -22.71 -5.19 -10.67
CA ASN A 58 -23.59 -6.32 -11.02
C ASN A 58 -22.78 -7.55 -11.46
N VAL A 59 -21.88 -8.02 -10.59
CA VAL A 59 -21.00 -9.19 -10.82
C VAL A 59 -21.14 -10.19 -9.68
N GLN A 60 -20.90 -11.47 -9.96
CA GLN A 60 -20.94 -12.56 -8.97
C GLN A 60 -19.56 -12.79 -8.31
N ASP A 61 -18.49 -12.36 -8.97
CA ASP A 61 -17.12 -12.48 -8.49
C ASP A 61 -16.26 -11.33 -9.03
N THR A 62 -15.08 -11.16 -8.46
CA THR A 62 -14.05 -10.25 -8.99
C THR A 62 -12.69 -10.56 -8.37
N VAL A 63 -11.62 -10.04 -8.99
CA VAL A 63 -10.27 -10.09 -8.43
C VAL A 63 -9.90 -8.73 -7.83
N VAL A 64 -9.75 -8.68 -6.51
CA VAL A 64 -9.18 -7.53 -5.80
C VAL A 64 -7.67 -7.67 -5.76
N ARG A 65 -6.95 -6.65 -6.25
CA ARG A 65 -5.48 -6.64 -6.28
C ARG A 65 -4.95 -5.75 -5.16
N LEU A 66 -4.38 -6.36 -4.13
CA LEU A 66 -3.67 -5.61 -3.09
C LEU A 66 -2.24 -5.35 -3.57
N SER A 67 -1.81 -4.09 -3.55
CA SER A 67 -0.48 -3.71 -3.99
C SER A 67 0.52 -3.80 -2.83
N VAL A 68 1.72 -4.29 -3.15
CA VAL A 68 2.87 -4.24 -2.25
C VAL A 68 4.02 -3.46 -2.88
N LYS A 69 4.86 -2.88 -2.05
CA LYS A 69 6.05 -2.17 -2.47
C LYS A 69 7.28 -2.66 -1.73
N ALA A 70 8.32 -2.97 -2.48
CA ALA A 70 9.65 -3.25 -1.95
C ALA A 70 10.36 -1.94 -1.60
N LEU A 71 11.11 -1.96 -0.50
CA LEU A 71 12.03 -0.92 -0.10
C LEU A 71 13.39 -1.16 -0.75
N GLY A 72 14.03 -0.07 -1.18
CA GLY A 72 15.30 -0.09 -1.89
C GLY A 72 15.15 -0.03 -3.40
N ASP A 73 16.23 -0.36 -4.10
CA ASP A 73 16.32 -0.23 -5.55
C ASP A 73 15.65 -1.40 -6.29
N MET A 74 15.39 -1.15 -7.57
CA MET A 74 14.96 -2.18 -8.52
C MET A 74 16.10 -3.19 -8.72
N VAL A 75 15.73 -4.46 -8.87
CA VAL A 75 16.67 -5.56 -9.05
C VAL A 75 16.36 -6.28 -10.37
N ASN A 76 17.38 -6.71 -11.09
CA ASN A 76 17.27 -7.29 -12.44
C ASN A 76 16.78 -8.74 -12.51
N HIS A 77 16.28 -9.29 -11.41
CA HIS A 77 15.68 -10.62 -11.34
C HIS A 77 14.42 -10.61 -10.47
N GLU A 78 13.55 -11.59 -10.68
CA GLU A 78 12.32 -11.75 -9.91
C GLU A 78 12.63 -12.15 -8.47
N ARG A 79 11.91 -11.56 -7.52
CA ARG A 79 11.97 -11.91 -6.10
C ARG A 79 10.60 -12.37 -5.65
N ARG A 80 10.54 -13.40 -4.82
CA ARG A 80 9.28 -13.83 -4.20
C ARG A 80 9.10 -13.13 -2.87
N PHE A 81 7.87 -12.79 -2.51
CA PHE A 81 7.52 -12.35 -1.17
C PHE A 81 6.47 -13.28 -0.56
N LYS A 82 6.58 -13.54 0.75
CA LYS A 82 5.68 -14.42 1.47
C LYS A 82 4.51 -13.66 2.08
N VAL A 83 3.33 -14.26 1.98
CA VAL A 83 2.07 -13.75 2.54
C VAL A 83 1.44 -14.85 3.37
N GLN A 84 0.93 -14.50 4.54
CA GLN A 84 0.19 -15.38 5.42
C GLN A 84 -1.19 -14.77 5.74
N VAL A 85 -2.22 -15.62 5.82
CA VAL A 85 -3.50 -15.24 6.43
C VAL A 85 -3.32 -15.27 7.95
N GLU A 86 -3.36 -14.11 8.59
CA GLU A 86 -3.25 -13.95 10.04
C GLU A 86 -4.60 -14.23 10.73
N SER A 87 -5.69 -13.74 10.14
CA SER A 87 -7.06 -14.02 10.60
C SER A 87 -8.04 -13.94 9.42
N THR A 88 -9.19 -14.63 9.51
CA THR A 88 -10.25 -14.53 8.49
C THR A 88 -11.61 -14.77 9.11
N THR A 89 -12.60 -14.00 8.67
CA THR A 89 -14.03 -14.28 8.86
C THR A 89 -14.68 -14.81 7.58
N ALA A 90 -13.97 -14.73 6.45
CA ALA A 90 -14.36 -15.31 5.17
C ALA A 90 -13.97 -16.79 5.10
N ILE A 91 -14.76 -17.58 4.37
CA ILE A 91 -14.56 -19.02 4.15
C ILE A 91 -13.83 -19.24 2.82
N ALA A 92 -12.64 -19.85 2.85
CA ALA A 92 -11.91 -20.22 1.64
C ALA A 92 -12.68 -21.28 0.82
N GLY A 93 -12.67 -21.15 -0.50
CA GLY A 93 -13.46 -21.98 -1.42
C GLY A 93 -14.95 -21.62 -1.49
N THR A 94 -15.42 -20.65 -0.69
CA THR A 94 -16.81 -20.15 -0.75
C THR A 94 -16.83 -18.64 -0.98
N ASN A 95 -16.15 -17.86 -0.12
CA ASN A 95 -16.12 -16.41 -0.23
C ASN A 95 -14.89 -15.90 -1.02
N TYR A 96 -13.82 -16.70 -1.08
CA TYR A 96 -12.60 -16.39 -1.84
C TYR A 96 -11.81 -17.65 -2.17
N ASP A 97 -10.94 -17.60 -3.18
CA ASP A 97 -10.01 -18.69 -3.50
C ASP A 97 -8.90 -18.82 -2.45
N GLU A 98 -8.40 -20.04 -2.22
CA GLU A 98 -7.26 -20.25 -1.33
C GLU A 98 -6.03 -19.46 -1.82
N LEU A 99 -5.39 -18.73 -0.90
CA LEU A 99 -4.27 -17.85 -1.24
C LEU A 99 -2.97 -18.64 -1.37
N GLN A 100 -2.14 -18.22 -2.32
CA GLN A 100 -0.76 -18.69 -2.40
C GLN A 100 0.03 -18.15 -1.20
N SER A 101 1.01 -18.93 -0.74
CA SER A 101 1.94 -18.50 0.31
C SER A 101 2.99 -17.51 -0.19
N GLU A 102 3.21 -17.45 -1.51
CA GLU A 102 4.20 -16.59 -2.15
C GLU A 102 3.69 -15.98 -3.45
N TYR A 103 4.07 -14.72 -3.68
CA TYR A 103 3.78 -13.97 -4.89
C TYR A 103 5.06 -13.36 -5.46
N ILE A 104 5.00 -12.94 -6.72
CA ILE A 104 6.15 -12.45 -7.47
C ILE A 104 6.22 -10.93 -7.38
N LEU A 105 7.38 -10.42 -6.97
CA LEU A 105 7.85 -9.08 -7.28
C LEU A 105 8.65 -9.15 -8.59
N PRO A 106 8.15 -8.57 -9.70
CA PRO A 106 8.82 -8.65 -10.99
C PRO A 106 10.21 -8.03 -10.96
N LYS A 107 11.11 -8.51 -11.84
CA LYS A 107 12.38 -7.82 -12.11
C LYS A 107 12.11 -6.38 -12.56
N ASP A 108 13.07 -5.51 -12.30
CA ASP A 108 13.03 -4.09 -12.70
C ASP A 108 11.80 -3.34 -12.14
N SER A 109 11.21 -3.86 -11.06
CA SER A 109 10.06 -3.27 -10.37
C SER A 109 10.27 -3.28 -8.86
N VAL A 110 9.75 -2.24 -8.20
CA VAL A 110 9.57 -2.20 -6.74
C VAL A 110 8.13 -2.48 -6.35
N TYR A 111 7.23 -2.75 -7.29
CA TYR A 111 5.82 -3.02 -7.06
C TYR A 111 5.46 -4.46 -7.40
N GLY A 112 4.62 -5.05 -6.55
CA GLY A 112 4.02 -6.37 -6.74
C GLY A 112 2.54 -6.34 -6.37
N GLU A 113 1.84 -7.43 -6.65
CA GLU A 113 0.41 -7.54 -6.38
C GLU A 113 0.07 -8.90 -5.77
N ILE A 114 -0.93 -8.89 -4.88
CA ILE A 114 -1.61 -10.07 -4.36
C ILE A 114 -3.02 -10.07 -4.95
N PRO A 115 -3.26 -10.85 -6.03
CA PRO A 115 -4.60 -10.99 -6.60
C PRO A 115 -5.43 -11.92 -5.72
N ILE A 116 -6.57 -11.43 -5.24
CA ILE A 116 -7.51 -12.19 -4.39
C ILE A 116 -8.83 -12.27 -5.14
N HIS A 117 -9.18 -13.47 -5.58
CA HIS A 117 -10.46 -13.74 -6.21
C HIS A 117 -11.52 -13.92 -5.12
N ILE A 118 -12.51 -13.04 -5.13
CA ILE A 118 -13.60 -13.00 -4.14
C ILE A 118 -14.95 -13.25 -4.81
N TYR A 119 -15.85 -13.88 -4.07
CA TYR A 119 -17.19 -14.24 -4.53
C TYR A 119 -18.25 -13.49 -3.74
N ARG A 120 -19.34 -13.13 -4.44
CA ARG A 120 -20.55 -12.57 -3.85
C ARG A 120 -21.32 -13.60 -3.03
N GLU A 121 -21.19 -14.87 -3.41
CA GLU A 121 -21.87 -15.99 -2.76
C GLU A 121 -21.51 -16.11 -1.27
N GLY A 122 -22.51 -16.45 -0.46
CA GLY A 122 -22.34 -16.62 1.00
C GLY A 122 -22.21 -15.32 1.80
N LEU A 123 -22.31 -14.14 1.17
CA LEU A 123 -22.21 -12.85 1.84
C LEU A 123 -23.54 -12.29 2.36
N SER A 124 -24.63 -13.07 2.41
CA SER A 124 -26.03 -12.70 2.76
C SER A 124 -26.18 -11.56 3.78
N ASP A 125 -26.00 -10.31 3.33
CA ASP A 125 -25.89 -9.08 4.11
C ASP A 125 -24.80 -9.01 5.21
N THR A 126 -23.77 -9.84 5.12
CA THR A 126 -22.60 -9.79 6.00
C THR A 126 -21.42 -9.07 5.35
N THR A 127 -20.53 -8.57 6.19
CA THR A 127 -19.18 -8.16 5.78
C THR A 127 -18.24 -9.20 6.33
N VAL A 128 -17.43 -9.78 5.44
CA VAL A 128 -16.37 -10.71 5.81
C VAL A 128 -15.01 -10.07 5.52
N SER A 129 -13.96 -10.62 6.11
CA SER A 129 -12.62 -10.07 6.07
C SER A 129 -11.55 -11.15 5.98
N ILE A 130 -10.47 -10.82 5.29
CA ILE A 130 -9.22 -11.58 5.26
C ILE A 130 -8.11 -10.63 5.72
N GLU A 131 -7.43 -10.99 6.79
CA GLU A 131 -6.29 -10.26 7.31
C GLU A 131 -5.02 -10.95 6.86
N LEU A 132 -4.15 -10.18 6.21
CA LEU A 132 -2.92 -10.65 5.61
C LEU A 132 -1.72 -10.03 6.30
N ARG A 133 -0.66 -10.83 6.41
CA ARG A 133 0.64 -10.42 6.91
C ARG A 133 1.74 -10.78 5.92
N LEU A 134 2.59 -9.81 5.61
CA LEU A 134 3.86 -10.03 4.92
C LEU A 134 4.86 -10.57 5.95
N VAL A 135 5.48 -11.70 5.62
CA VAL A 135 6.44 -12.36 6.52
C VAL A 135 7.82 -12.41 5.90
N ALA A 136 8.83 -12.64 6.73
CA ALA A 136 10.21 -12.69 6.28
C ALA A 136 10.47 -13.91 5.38
N ASN A 137 11.37 -13.73 4.41
CA ASN A 137 11.90 -14.79 3.56
C ASN A 137 13.34 -14.48 3.13
N GLU A 138 13.88 -15.24 2.19
CA GLU A 138 15.24 -15.07 1.67
C GLU A 138 15.50 -13.75 0.94
N TYR A 139 14.45 -13.04 0.51
CA TYR A 139 14.54 -11.77 -0.22
C TYR A 139 14.14 -10.54 0.60
N PHE A 140 13.34 -10.72 1.64
CA PHE A 140 12.77 -9.64 2.45
C PHE A 140 12.76 -10.05 3.92
N GLN A 141 13.57 -9.41 4.75
CA GLN A 141 13.65 -9.70 6.19
C GLN A 141 12.56 -9.01 7.03
N GLN A 142 11.80 -8.09 6.43
CA GLN A 142 10.80 -7.27 7.13
C GLN A 142 11.38 -6.37 8.24
N ASP A 143 12.62 -5.88 8.05
CA ASP A 143 13.35 -5.03 9.00
C ASP A 143 12.62 -3.73 9.39
N LEU A 144 11.71 -3.25 8.54
CA LEU A 144 10.94 -2.03 8.74
C LEU A 144 9.43 -2.30 8.74
N PRO A 145 8.90 -3.02 9.74
CA PRO A 145 7.51 -3.43 9.74
C PRO A 145 6.57 -2.28 10.12
N ARG A 146 7.11 -1.15 10.58
CA ARG A 146 6.33 -0.01 11.07
C ARG A 146 6.72 1.28 10.38
N LYS A 147 5.73 2.12 10.11
CA LYS A 147 5.91 3.48 9.57
C LYS A 147 5.20 4.48 10.47
N ILE A 148 5.84 5.60 10.71
CA ILE A 148 5.19 6.74 11.36
C ILE A 148 4.39 7.48 10.29
N VAL A 149 3.08 7.59 10.51
CA VAL A 149 2.14 8.36 9.68
C VAL A 149 1.47 9.37 10.62
N ASP A 150 1.73 10.64 10.38
CA ASP A 150 1.38 11.74 11.28
C ASP A 150 1.91 11.56 12.72
N LYS A 151 1.04 11.13 13.65
CA LYS A 151 1.37 10.91 15.07
C LYS A 151 1.31 9.43 15.47
N ASP A 152 0.89 8.56 14.55
CA ASP A 152 0.66 7.15 14.81
C ASP A 152 1.74 6.30 14.15
N THR A 153 2.08 5.20 14.82
CA THR A 153 2.98 4.18 14.28
C THR A 153 2.13 3.03 13.76
N ILE A 154 2.13 2.85 12.44
CA ILE A 154 1.29 1.86 11.76
C ILE A 154 2.14 0.67 11.33
N ASP A 155 1.63 -0.54 11.53
CA ASP A 155 2.20 -1.77 10.97
C ASP A 155 1.91 -1.81 9.46
N ILE A 156 2.97 -1.67 8.65
CA ILE A 156 2.87 -1.64 7.18
C ILE A 156 2.97 -3.03 6.54
N THR A 157 3.17 -4.07 7.36
CA THR A 157 3.21 -5.47 6.94
C THR A 157 1.88 -6.17 7.07
N ARG A 158 0.85 -5.49 7.62
CA ARG A 158 -0.50 -6.00 7.79
C ARG A 158 -1.48 -5.24 6.90
N HIS A 159 -2.41 -5.97 6.30
CA HIS A 159 -3.52 -5.40 5.54
C HIS A 159 -4.77 -6.25 5.63
N VAL A 160 -5.93 -5.61 5.70
CA VAL A 160 -7.25 -6.25 5.79
C VAL A 160 -8.00 -6.02 4.49
N LEU A 161 -8.39 -7.09 3.81
CA LEU A 161 -9.40 -7.03 2.77
C LEU A 161 -10.76 -7.33 3.38
N MET A 162 -11.66 -6.35 3.40
CA MET A 162 -13.07 -6.53 3.72
C MET A 162 -13.90 -6.56 2.46
N PHE A 163 -14.89 -7.44 2.40
CA PHE A 163 -15.82 -7.46 1.29
C PHE A 163 -17.25 -7.82 1.73
N THR A 164 -18.23 -7.25 1.02
CA THR A 164 -19.64 -7.33 1.39
C THR A 164 -20.57 -7.19 0.18
N SER A 165 -21.81 -7.63 0.32
CA SER A 165 -22.91 -7.31 -0.61
C SER A 165 -23.72 -6.07 -0.20
N LYS A 166 -23.38 -5.41 0.91
CA LYS A 166 -24.04 -4.18 1.37
C LYS A 166 -23.53 -2.95 0.64
N LEU A 167 -24.40 -1.94 0.49
CA LEU A 167 -24.00 -0.66 -0.09
C LEU A 167 -23.07 0.09 0.85
N THR A 168 -21.78 0.13 0.53
CA THR A 168 -20.79 0.90 1.28
C THR A 168 -20.61 2.27 0.65
N ARG A 169 -20.02 3.23 1.35
CA ARG A 169 -19.66 4.51 0.72
C ARG A 169 -18.71 4.27 -0.47
N PRO A 170 -19.04 4.71 -1.71
CA PRO A 170 -18.12 4.61 -2.84
C PRO A 170 -16.80 5.37 -2.58
N SER A 171 -15.69 4.89 -3.13
CA SER A 171 -14.40 5.60 -3.06
C SER A 171 -14.47 7.00 -3.69
N MET A 172 -15.28 7.17 -4.74
CA MET A 172 -15.52 8.45 -5.43
C MET A 172 -16.53 9.36 -4.71
N TRP A 173 -17.05 8.96 -3.54
CA TRP A 173 -18.04 9.77 -2.81
C TRP A 173 -17.40 11.03 -2.23
N MET A 174 -17.67 12.17 -2.87
CA MET A 174 -17.16 13.47 -2.43
C MET A 174 -17.98 14.01 -1.26
N THR A 175 -17.59 13.66 -0.03
CA THR A 175 -18.28 14.09 1.20
C THR A 175 -18.39 15.63 1.31
N SER A 176 -17.40 16.37 0.78
CA SER A 176 -17.43 17.84 0.73
C SER A 176 -18.56 18.41 -0.12
N MET A 177 -18.94 17.73 -1.20
CA MET A 177 -19.99 18.17 -2.13
C MET A 177 -21.33 17.50 -1.86
N LEU A 178 -21.31 16.20 -1.60
CA LEU A 178 -22.49 15.35 -1.45
C LEU A 178 -22.88 15.16 0.04
N GLY A 179 -22.14 15.73 0.99
CA GLY A 179 -22.37 15.52 2.42
C GLY A 179 -22.13 14.05 2.85
N TYR A 180 -22.61 13.72 4.06
CA TYR A 180 -22.50 12.36 4.59
C TYR A 180 -23.19 11.34 3.68
N PHE A 181 -22.56 10.17 3.53
CA PHE A 181 -23.08 9.08 2.71
C PHE A 181 -24.25 8.38 3.41
N SER A 182 -25.36 8.18 2.71
CA SER A 182 -26.41 7.24 3.11
C SER A 182 -26.93 6.48 1.91
N GLU A 183 -27.40 5.26 2.12
CA GLU A 183 -27.93 4.42 1.04
C GLU A 183 -29.13 5.08 0.36
N VAL A 184 -30.02 5.68 1.17
CA VAL A 184 -31.17 6.44 0.67
C VAL A 184 -30.74 7.56 -0.26
N LYS A 185 -29.68 8.31 0.10
CA LYS A 185 -29.17 9.42 -0.70
C LYS A 185 -28.49 8.93 -1.99
N PHE A 186 -27.71 7.86 -1.89
CA PHE A 186 -27.07 7.26 -3.06
C PHE A 186 -28.11 6.75 -4.06
N ASN A 187 -29.16 6.06 -3.59
CA ASN A 187 -30.23 5.58 -4.45
C ASN A 187 -31.04 6.73 -5.06
N PHE A 188 -31.25 7.82 -4.32
CA PHE A 188 -31.92 9.01 -4.85
C PHE A 188 -31.18 9.65 -6.03
N PHE A 189 -29.84 9.69 -6.00
CA PHE A 189 -29.06 10.26 -7.10
C PHE A 189 -28.95 9.36 -8.34
N ASN A 190 -29.26 8.08 -8.22
CA ASN A 190 -29.08 7.08 -9.27
C ASN A 190 -30.41 6.50 -9.80
N GLN A 191 -31.54 7.15 -9.48
CA GLN A 191 -32.83 6.94 -10.14
C GLN A 191 -32.92 7.81 -11.40
#